data_AF-A0A970X709-F1
#
_entry.id   AF-A0A970X709-F1
#
_cell.length_a   1.000
_cell.length_b   1.000
_cell.length_c   1.000
_cell.angle_alpha   90.00
_cell.angle_beta   90.00
_cell.angle_gamma   90.00
#
_symmetry.space_group_name_H-M   'P 1'
#
loop_
_entity.id
_entity.type
_entity.pdbx_description
1 polymer ?
#
loop_
_entity_poly.entity_id
_entity_poly.type
_entity_poly.pdbx_seq_one_letter_code
_entity_poly.pdbx_strand_id
1 'polypeptide(L)'
;MRRAELRLLRAIRGRFHGGGAQRALLAFTRAGEHGLLWHVVCVVGATVDRRNRPVYLRAMATVMGAYLANVGLKYVVRRRRPVLEGLAPLSSTVTSLSYPSAHSTTSFAAARALAAGDGPLPAAPTYALASAMALSRLCVGVHYPTDIAAGAVFGTALADLLAPPLPGGPQRRVESCWGSTPNKTPRGPGGGLGGLWAAVGRRAARGAVGSAAA
;
A
#
# COMPACT_ATOMS: atom_id res chain seq x y z
N MET A 1 19.96 -10.11 27.94
CA MET A 1 18.95 -9.45 27.08
C MET A 1 17.56 -9.31 27.73
N ARG A 2 16.95 -10.38 28.27
CA ARG A 2 15.57 -10.34 28.82
C ARG A 2 15.28 -9.26 29.87
N ARG A 3 16.23 -8.96 30.76
CA ARG A 3 16.09 -7.90 31.80
C ARG A 3 16.01 -6.49 31.22
N ALA A 4 16.73 -6.20 30.14
CA ALA A 4 16.70 -4.89 29.49
C ALA A 4 15.36 -4.65 28.77
N GLU A 5 14.86 -5.67 28.07
CA GLU A 5 13.54 -5.61 27.42
C GLU A 5 12.40 -5.38 28.41
N LEU A 6 12.43 -6.06 29.56
CA LEU A 6 11.42 -5.87 30.60
C LEU A 6 11.48 -4.48 31.24
N ARG A 7 12.68 -3.92 31.46
CA ARG A 7 12.84 -2.54 31.94
C ARG A 7 12.26 -1.53 30.96
N LEU A 8 12.58 -1.66 29.68
CA LEU A 8 12.03 -0.80 28.62
C LEU A 8 10.50 -0.95 28.54
N LEU A 9 9.99 -2.18 28.53
CA LEU A 9 8.56 -2.43 28.47
C LEU A 9 7.81 -1.86 29.67
N ARG A 10 8.35 -2.03 30.89
CA ARG A 10 7.79 -1.43 32.10
C ARG A 10 7.74 0.09 32.01
N ALA A 11 8.82 0.71 31.53
CA ALA A 11 8.88 2.16 31.35
C ALA A 11 7.86 2.66 30.31
N ILE A 12 7.67 1.94 29.19
CA ILE A 12 6.69 2.32 28.16
C ILE A 12 5.26 2.11 28.67
N ARG A 13 4.92 0.89 29.11
CA ARG A 13 3.58 0.54 29.62
C ARG A 13 3.18 1.44 30.79
N GLY A 14 4.11 1.76 31.68
CA GLY A 14 3.90 2.62 32.85
C GLY A 14 3.41 4.04 32.53
N ARG A 15 3.57 4.49 31.26
CA ARG A 15 3.07 5.79 30.80
C ARG A 15 1.58 5.78 30.43
N PHE A 16 0.98 4.61 30.29
CA PHE A 16 -0.40 4.45 29.83
C PHE A 16 -1.28 3.91 30.97
N HIS A 17 -1.78 4.82 31.80
CA HIS A 17 -2.69 4.51 32.91
C HIS A 17 -3.86 5.50 32.95
N GLY A 18 -5.07 4.98 32.77
CA GLY A 18 -6.32 5.73 32.86
C GLY A 18 -6.58 6.69 31.68
N GLY A 19 -7.78 7.26 31.66
CA GLY A 19 -8.13 8.38 30.79
C GLY A 19 -8.35 8.06 29.30
N GLY A 20 -8.42 9.14 28.50
CA GLY A 20 -8.73 9.08 27.06
C GLY A 20 -7.61 8.46 26.22
N ALA A 21 -6.35 8.71 26.56
CA ALA A 21 -5.20 8.16 25.84
C ALA A 21 -5.16 6.63 25.89
N GLN A 22 -5.45 6.02 27.05
CA GLN A 22 -5.57 4.57 27.18
C GLN A 22 -6.71 4.02 26.30
N ARG A 23 -7.88 4.67 26.30
CA ARG A 23 -9.02 4.24 25.46
C ARG A 23 -8.68 4.32 23.98
N ALA A 24 -8.04 5.41 23.54
CA ALA A 24 -7.61 5.59 22.16
C ALA A 24 -6.59 4.51 21.74
N LEU A 25 -5.59 4.23 22.59
CA LEU A 25 -4.62 3.15 22.36
C LEU A 25 -5.29 1.78 22.23
N LEU A 26 -6.26 1.48 23.10
CA LEU A 26 -7.00 0.22 23.04
C LEU A 26 -7.88 0.12 21.80
N ALA A 27 -8.56 1.20 21.40
CA ALA A 27 -9.32 1.25 20.16
C ALA A 27 -8.41 1.03 18.94
N PHE A 28 -7.26 1.73 18.90
CA PHE A 28 -6.29 1.58 17.82
C PHE A 28 -5.74 0.16 17.73
N THR A 29 -5.34 -0.44 18.85
CA THR A 29 -4.79 -1.80 18.83
C THR A 29 -5.83 -2.86 18.46
N ARG A 30 -7.11 -2.65 18.84
CA ARG A 30 -8.24 -3.50 18.43
C ARG A 30 -8.49 -3.42 16.93
N ALA A 31 -8.33 -2.24 16.33
CA ALA A 31 -8.43 -2.10 14.87
C ALA A 31 -7.35 -2.92 14.13
N GLY A 32 -6.23 -3.25 14.78
CA GLY A 32 -5.20 -4.11 14.21
C GLY A 32 -5.46 -5.62 14.36
N GLU A 33 -6.49 -6.06 15.10
CA GLU A 33 -6.77 -7.49 15.29
C GLU A 33 -7.00 -8.19 13.95
N HIS A 34 -6.37 -9.35 13.78
CA HIS A 34 -6.36 -10.11 12.51
C HIS A 34 -5.93 -9.31 11.27
N GLY A 35 -5.28 -8.15 11.43
CA GLY A 35 -4.94 -7.28 10.29
C GLY A 35 -6.12 -6.43 9.78
N LEU A 36 -7.22 -6.32 10.53
CA LEU A 36 -8.46 -5.64 10.11
C LEU A 36 -8.23 -4.23 9.55
N LEU A 37 -7.41 -3.40 10.21
CA LEU A 37 -7.03 -2.07 9.74
C LEU A 37 -6.55 -2.09 8.28
N TRP A 38 -5.67 -3.03 7.95
CA TRP A 38 -5.09 -3.15 6.62
C TRP A 38 -6.06 -3.74 5.61
N HIS A 39 -6.93 -4.66 6.04
CA HIS A 39 -8.02 -5.15 5.20
C HIS A 39 -8.98 -4.02 4.81
N VAL A 40 -9.33 -3.13 5.75
CA VAL A 40 -10.15 -1.95 5.48
C VAL A 40 -9.44 -1.00 4.51
N VAL A 41 -8.15 -0.71 4.73
CA VAL A 41 -7.34 0.10 3.79
C VAL A 41 -7.34 -0.51 2.40
N CYS A 42 -7.18 -1.83 2.28
CA CYS A 42 -7.20 -2.52 0.99
C CYS A 42 -8.57 -2.46 0.31
N VAL A 43 -9.67 -2.67 1.05
CA VAL A 43 -11.03 -2.60 0.50
C VAL A 43 -11.35 -1.19 0.02
N VAL A 44 -11.09 -0.17 0.85
CA VAL A 44 -11.32 1.24 0.49
C VAL A 44 -10.43 1.65 -0.69
N GLY A 45 -9.15 1.27 -0.68
CA GLY A 45 -8.24 1.52 -1.80
C GLY A 45 -8.72 0.86 -3.09
N ALA A 46 -9.17 -0.40 -3.03
CA ALA A 46 -9.69 -1.13 -4.17
C ALA A 46 -10.98 -0.53 -4.76
N THR A 47 -11.78 0.19 -3.96
CA THR A 47 -13.01 0.83 -4.42
C THR A 47 -12.78 2.24 -4.97
N VAL A 48 -11.89 3.01 -4.33
CA VAL A 48 -11.59 4.41 -4.69
C VAL A 48 -10.57 4.50 -5.83
N ASP A 49 -9.52 3.68 -5.81
CA ASP A 49 -8.46 3.65 -6.82
C ASP A 49 -8.54 2.34 -7.62
N ARG A 50 -9.50 2.34 -8.56
CA ARG A 50 -9.77 1.18 -9.43
C ARG A 50 -8.57 0.78 -10.29
N ARG A 51 -7.67 1.73 -10.61
CA ARG A 51 -6.46 1.46 -11.40
C ARG A 51 -5.51 0.55 -10.65
N ASN A 52 -5.34 0.75 -9.34
CA ASN A 52 -4.49 -0.09 -8.49
C ASN A 52 -5.26 -1.19 -7.74
N ARG A 53 -6.53 -1.46 -8.10
CA ARG A 53 -7.36 -2.51 -7.48
C ARG A 53 -6.64 -3.87 -7.37
N PRO A 54 -5.92 -4.38 -8.39
CA PRO A 54 -5.18 -5.64 -8.26
C PRO A 54 -4.10 -5.59 -7.17
N VAL A 55 -3.43 -4.44 -6.99
CA VAL A 55 -2.40 -4.27 -5.94
C VAL A 55 -3.04 -4.32 -4.56
N TYR A 56 -4.18 -3.66 -4.35
CA TYR A 56 -4.91 -3.71 -3.09
C TYR A 56 -5.44 -5.12 -2.76
N LEU A 57 -5.98 -5.84 -3.75
CA LEU A 57 -6.43 -7.22 -3.55
C LEU A 57 -5.26 -8.17 -3.23
N ARG A 58 -4.13 -8.01 -3.92
CA ARG A 58 -2.90 -8.76 -3.62
C ARG A 58 -2.39 -8.43 -2.21
N ALA A 59 -2.33 -7.16 -1.83
CA ALA A 59 -1.94 -6.74 -0.48
C ALA A 59 -2.87 -7.33 0.59
N MET A 60 -4.17 -7.40 0.32
CA MET A 60 -5.15 -8.04 1.20
C MET A 60 -4.83 -9.53 1.41
N ALA A 61 -4.52 -10.26 0.34
CA ALA A 61 -4.09 -11.65 0.40
C ALA A 61 -2.74 -11.80 1.12
N THR A 62 -1.78 -10.91 0.89
CA THR A 62 -0.49 -10.87 1.58
C THR A 62 -0.65 -10.68 3.08
N VAL A 63 -1.52 -9.77 3.52
CA VAL A 63 -1.80 -9.55 4.95
C VAL A 63 -2.38 -10.80 5.60
N MET A 64 -3.33 -11.46 4.92
CA MET A 64 -3.92 -12.72 5.40
C MET A 64 -2.86 -13.83 5.47
N GLY A 65 -2.07 -14.02 4.41
CA GLY A 65 -0.98 -14.99 4.37
C GLY A 65 0.06 -14.74 5.47
N ALA A 66 0.42 -13.48 5.70
CA ALA A 66 1.33 -13.07 6.76
C ALA A 66 0.77 -13.35 8.17
N TYR A 67 -0.53 -13.12 8.38
CA TYR A 67 -1.20 -13.47 9.61
C TYR A 67 -1.14 -14.99 9.88
N LEU A 68 -1.51 -15.81 8.89
CA LEU A 68 -1.50 -17.27 8.99
C LEU A 68 -0.09 -17.84 9.22
N ALA A 69 0.90 -17.35 8.47
CA ALA A 69 2.30 -17.75 8.65
C ALA A 69 2.83 -17.40 10.05
N ASN A 70 2.46 -16.23 10.58
CA ASN A 70 2.81 -15.84 11.95
C ASN A 70 2.11 -16.70 13.00
N VAL A 71 0.84 -17.10 12.78
CA VAL A 71 0.17 -18.08 13.67
C VAL A 71 0.94 -19.40 13.68
N GLY A 72 1.35 -19.91 12.51
CA GLY A 72 2.19 -21.11 12.42
C GLY A 72 3.51 -20.96 13.18
N LEU A 73 4.24 -19.87 12.94
CA LEU A 73 5.53 -19.61 13.57
C LEU A 73 5.42 -19.45 15.11
N LYS A 74 4.31 -18.91 15.62
CA LYS A 74 4.03 -18.85 17.05
C LYS A 74 4.04 -20.24 17.69
N TYR A 75 3.43 -21.23 17.04
CA TYR A 75 3.36 -22.59 17.57
C TYR A 75 4.68 -23.36 17.47
N VAL A 76 5.62 -22.88 16.65
CA VAL A 76 6.99 -23.41 16.57
C VAL A 76 7.86 -22.81 17.67
N VAL A 77 7.92 -21.48 17.79
CA VAL A 77 8.86 -20.80 18.71
C VAL A 77 8.37 -20.82 20.16
N ARG A 78 7.04 -20.79 20.38
CA ARG A 78 6.39 -20.91 21.70
C ARG A 78 6.93 -19.98 22.81
N ARG A 79 7.49 -18.81 22.45
CA ARG A 79 7.95 -17.82 23.43
C ARG A 79 6.78 -17.31 24.27
N ARG A 80 6.89 -17.35 25.60
CA ARG A 80 5.88 -16.81 26.53
C ARG A 80 5.88 -15.28 26.54
N ARG A 81 4.68 -14.68 26.70
CA ARG A 81 4.48 -13.23 26.85
C ARG A 81 5.19 -12.63 28.07
N PRO A 82 5.51 -11.32 28.02
CA PRO A 82 6.06 -10.61 29.17
C PRO A 82 5.08 -10.61 30.34
N VAL A 83 5.61 -10.80 31.54
CA VAL A 83 4.90 -10.60 32.81
C VAL A 83 5.60 -9.46 33.53
N LEU A 84 4.84 -8.41 33.85
CA LEU A 84 5.34 -7.24 34.56
C LEU A 84 4.66 -7.19 35.93
N GLU A 85 5.40 -7.50 36.99
CA GLU A 85 4.89 -7.52 38.35
C GLU A 85 4.32 -6.16 38.78
N GLY A 86 3.10 -6.17 39.32
CA GLY A 86 2.34 -4.96 39.68
C GLY A 86 1.85 -4.15 38.47
N LEU A 87 1.96 -4.67 37.24
CA LEU A 87 1.79 -3.90 36.02
C LEU A 87 1.11 -4.75 34.91
N ALA A 88 -0.13 -5.19 35.14
CA ALA A 88 -0.90 -6.04 34.23
C ALA A 88 -1.06 -5.48 32.79
N PRO A 89 -1.10 -6.30 31.74
CA PRO A 89 -1.33 -5.83 30.37
C PRO A 89 -2.66 -5.07 30.22
N LEU A 90 -2.70 -4.08 29.31
CA LEU A 90 -3.90 -3.28 29.06
C LEU A 90 -4.92 -3.98 28.15
N SER A 91 -4.48 -4.98 27.38
CA SER A 91 -5.32 -5.76 26.47
C SER A 91 -5.18 -7.25 26.77
N SER A 92 -6.29 -7.97 26.67
CA SER A 92 -6.27 -9.44 26.60
C SER A 92 -5.67 -9.92 25.28
N THR A 93 -5.23 -11.18 25.27
CA THR A 93 -4.65 -11.84 24.10
C THR A 93 -5.18 -13.25 23.98
N VAL A 94 -5.45 -13.69 22.75
CA VAL A 94 -6.01 -15.03 22.46
C VAL A 94 -5.07 -16.16 22.89
N THR A 95 -3.76 -15.95 22.81
CA THR A 95 -2.75 -16.95 23.17
C THR A 95 -1.73 -16.39 24.17
N SER A 96 -1.12 -17.28 24.96
CA SER A 96 -0.01 -16.94 25.86
C SER A 96 1.35 -16.76 25.14
N LEU A 97 1.36 -16.86 23.80
CA LEU A 97 2.56 -16.85 22.96
C LEU A 97 2.85 -15.46 22.35
N SER A 98 4.08 -15.00 22.48
CA SER A 98 4.49 -13.64 22.13
C SER A 98 5.23 -13.52 20.81
N TYR A 99 5.96 -14.54 20.36
CA TYR A 99 6.86 -14.38 19.21
C TYR A 99 6.34 -15.01 17.91
N PRO A 100 6.44 -14.33 16.76
CA PRO A 100 6.59 -12.87 16.62
C PRO A 100 5.27 -12.13 16.93
N SER A 101 5.31 -10.80 16.90
CA SER A 101 4.10 -9.98 17.06
C SER A 101 3.25 -9.98 15.80
N ALA A 102 1.99 -10.44 15.90
CA ALA A 102 1.05 -10.48 14.78
C ALA A 102 0.78 -9.09 14.20
N HIS A 103 0.46 -8.10 15.05
CA HIS A 103 0.25 -6.71 14.65
C HIS A 103 1.46 -6.11 13.95
N SER A 104 2.68 -6.49 14.35
CA SER A 104 3.90 -6.05 13.65
C SER A 104 4.01 -6.74 12.29
N THR A 105 3.87 -8.06 12.23
CA THR A 105 3.95 -8.84 10.99
C THR A 105 2.95 -8.40 9.94
N THR A 106 1.67 -8.31 10.27
CA THR A 106 0.64 -7.90 9.32
C THR A 106 0.82 -6.46 8.86
N SER A 107 1.29 -5.57 9.74
CA SER A 107 1.46 -4.16 9.39
C SER A 107 2.64 -3.89 8.48
N PHE A 108 3.78 -4.54 8.73
CA PHE A 108 4.93 -4.41 7.85
C PHE A 108 4.73 -5.15 6.52
N ALA A 109 4.00 -6.27 6.53
CA ALA A 109 3.57 -6.93 5.29
C ALA A 109 2.68 -6.01 4.44
N ALA A 110 1.68 -5.37 5.07
CA ALA A 110 0.81 -4.41 4.38
C ALA A 110 1.58 -3.20 3.85
N ALA A 111 2.41 -2.56 4.69
CA ALA A 111 3.19 -1.40 4.29
C ALA A 111 4.12 -1.71 3.12
N ARG A 112 4.77 -2.89 3.15
CA ARG A 112 5.60 -3.34 2.04
C ARG A 112 4.78 -3.56 0.76
N ALA A 113 3.65 -4.27 0.85
CA ALA A 113 2.82 -4.58 -0.31
C ALA A 113 2.13 -3.35 -0.94
N LEU A 114 1.82 -2.33 -0.14
CA LEU A 114 1.06 -1.14 -0.58
C LEU A 114 1.93 0.06 -0.96
N ALA A 115 3.17 0.14 -0.45
CA ALA A 115 3.95 1.38 -0.55
C ALA A 115 5.41 1.20 -1.02
N ALA A 116 5.85 -0.04 -1.29
CA ALA A 116 7.15 -0.26 -1.92
C ALA A 116 7.10 -0.13 -3.44
N GLY A 117 8.19 0.38 -4.02
CA GLY A 117 8.30 0.59 -5.47
C GLY A 117 7.21 1.54 -5.97
N ASP A 118 6.50 1.14 -7.02
CA ASP A 118 5.36 1.86 -7.59
C ASP A 118 4.03 1.55 -6.87
N GLY A 119 4.09 1.26 -5.56
CA GLY A 119 2.91 1.02 -4.73
C GLY A 119 1.96 2.24 -4.71
N PRO A 120 0.64 2.02 -4.60
CA PRO A 120 -0.35 3.10 -4.69
C PRO A 120 -0.33 4.06 -3.49
N LEU A 121 0.27 3.65 -2.35
CA LEU A 121 0.34 4.48 -1.15
C LEU A 121 1.72 5.09 -0.95
N PRO A 122 1.82 6.34 -0.45
CA PRO A 122 3.11 6.93 -0.10
C PRO A 122 3.81 6.15 1.03
N ALA A 123 5.09 5.84 0.83
CA ALA A 123 5.89 5.02 1.75
C ALA A 123 5.94 5.58 3.18
N ALA A 124 6.35 6.84 3.34
CA ALA A 124 6.58 7.43 4.66
C ALA A 124 5.37 7.33 5.62
N PRO A 125 4.15 7.80 5.28
CA PRO A 125 3.00 7.69 6.18
C PRO A 125 2.52 6.25 6.35
N THR A 126 2.67 5.40 5.34
CA THR A 126 2.26 3.98 5.43
C THR A 126 3.14 3.21 6.43
N TYR A 127 4.46 3.39 6.35
CA TYR A 127 5.39 2.81 7.32
C TYR A 127 5.30 3.45 8.70
N ALA A 128 4.96 4.74 8.79
CA ALA A 128 4.66 5.39 10.07
C ALA A 128 3.45 4.75 10.75
N LEU A 129 2.36 4.50 10.01
CA LEU A 129 1.17 3.80 10.54
C LEU A 129 1.49 2.37 10.97
N ALA A 130 2.29 1.65 10.17
CA ALA A 130 2.73 0.30 10.53
C ALA A 130 3.58 0.28 11.80
N SER A 131 4.50 1.24 11.93
CA SER A 131 5.34 1.41 13.11
C SER A 131 4.50 1.78 14.33
N ALA A 132 3.53 2.68 14.19
CA ALA A 132 2.61 3.04 15.26
C ALA A 132 1.80 1.82 15.74
N MET A 133 1.27 1.01 14.82
CA MET A 133 0.55 -0.22 15.15
C MET A 133 1.45 -1.21 15.90
N ALA A 134 2.68 -1.41 15.42
CA ALA A 134 3.64 -2.31 16.03
C ALA A 134 4.06 -1.84 17.45
N LEU A 135 4.37 -0.54 17.60
CA LEU A 135 4.76 0.06 18.88
C LEU A 135 3.61 0.12 19.89
N SER A 136 2.35 0.20 19.43
CA SER A 136 1.17 0.13 20.31
C SER A 136 1.18 -1.12 21.20
N ARG A 137 1.80 -2.22 20.73
CA ARG A 137 1.90 -3.48 21.46
C ARG A 137 2.87 -3.43 22.64
N LEU A 138 3.86 -2.54 22.60
CA LEU A 138 4.70 -2.22 23.75
C LEU A 138 3.92 -1.39 24.76
N CYS A 139 3.13 -0.42 24.29
CA CYS A 139 2.29 0.42 25.14
C CYS A 139 1.24 -0.38 25.92
N VAL A 140 0.61 -1.38 25.29
CA VAL A 140 -0.33 -2.28 26.00
C VAL A 140 0.36 -3.37 26.82
N GLY A 141 1.68 -3.54 26.68
CA GLY A 141 2.49 -4.43 27.52
C GLY A 141 2.43 -5.92 27.16
N VAL A 142 2.10 -6.28 25.91
CA VAL A 142 1.85 -7.70 25.53
C VAL A 142 2.94 -8.35 24.70
N HIS A 143 3.95 -7.59 24.26
CA HIS A 143 5.06 -8.05 23.44
C HIS A 143 6.40 -7.46 23.89
N TYR A 144 7.47 -8.21 23.66
CA TYR A 144 8.84 -7.70 23.82
C TYR A 144 9.25 -6.87 22.59
N PRO A 145 10.18 -5.90 22.73
CA PRO A 145 10.75 -5.18 21.58
C PRO A 145 11.28 -6.10 20.48
N THR A 146 11.91 -7.22 20.85
CA THR A 146 12.37 -8.23 19.88
C THR A 146 11.23 -8.95 19.15
N ASP A 147 10.05 -9.11 19.76
CA ASP A 147 8.87 -9.67 19.07
C ASP A 147 8.38 -8.71 17.98
N ILE A 148 8.48 -7.40 18.23
CA ILE A 148 8.10 -6.33 17.28
C ILE A 148 9.08 -6.31 16.12
N ALA A 149 10.39 -6.26 16.40
CA ALA A 149 11.44 -6.24 15.38
C ALA A 149 11.39 -7.49 14.49
N ALA A 150 11.26 -8.68 15.10
CA ALA A 150 11.11 -9.92 14.36
C ALA A 150 9.84 -9.94 13.51
N GLY A 151 8.72 -9.44 14.04
CA GLY A 151 7.49 -9.34 13.27
C GLY A 151 7.64 -8.42 12.07
N ALA A 152 8.33 -7.28 12.21
CA ALA A 152 8.56 -6.33 11.12
C ALA A 152 9.40 -6.94 9.99
N VAL A 153 10.50 -7.61 10.35
CA VAL A 153 11.36 -8.32 9.39
C VAL A 153 10.59 -9.44 8.71
N PHE A 154 9.90 -10.29 9.47
CA PHE A 154 9.16 -11.42 8.94
C PHE A 154 8.01 -10.99 8.03
N GLY A 155 7.24 -9.97 8.41
CA GLY A 155 6.17 -9.43 7.59
C GLY A 155 6.66 -8.83 6.27
N THR A 156 7.77 -8.08 6.32
CA THR A 156 8.39 -7.53 5.12
C THR A 156 8.86 -8.65 4.18
N ALA A 157 9.55 -9.66 4.70
CA ALA A 157 10.02 -10.80 3.91
C ALA A 157 8.87 -11.61 3.28
N LEU A 158 7.78 -11.82 4.03
CA LEU A 158 6.58 -12.49 3.50
C LEU A 158 5.90 -11.66 2.41
N ALA A 159 5.89 -10.33 2.52
CA ALA A 159 5.38 -9.49 1.45
C ALA A 159 6.25 -9.56 0.20
N ASP A 160 7.58 -9.56 0.32
CA ASP A 160 8.47 -9.75 -0.82
C ASP A 160 8.29 -11.14 -1.48
N LEU A 161 7.96 -12.17 -0.71
CA LEU A 161 7.68 -13.52 -1.22
C LEU A 161 6.31 -13.64 -1.90
N LEU A 162 5.25 -13.12 -1.26
CA LEU A 162 3.86 -13.30 -1.70
C LEU A 162 3.40 -12.24 -2.72
N ALA A 163 4.04 -11.08 -2.69
CA ALA A 163 3.73 -9.92 -3.51
C ALA A 163 5.02 -9.17 -3.86
N PRO A 164 5.93 -9.80 -4.62
CA PRO A 164 7.19 -9.18 -4.99
C PRO A 164 6.92 -7.79 -5.60
N PRO A 165 7.74 -6.78 -5.28
CA PRO A 165 7.66 -5.48 -5.92
C PRO A 165 7.68 -5.70 -7.43
N LEU A 166 6.72 -5.12 -8.15
CA LEU A 166 6.72 -5.23 -9.60
C LEU A 166 8.07 -4.70 -10.10
N PRO A 167 8.80 -5.45 -10.95
CA PRO A 167 10.04 -4.96 -11.53
C PRO A 167 9.76 -3.62 -12.23
N GLY A 168 10.52 -2.61 -11.85
CA GLY A 168 10.19 -1.21 -12.13
C GLY A 168 10.02 -0.91 -13.61
N GLY A 169 9.10 0.00 -13.89
CA GLY A 169 9.06 0.74 -15.13
C GLY A 169 8.53 2.14 -14.84
N PRO A 170 9.33 3.21 -14.95
CA PRO A 170 8.77 4.55 -14.92
C PRO A 170 7.95 4.75 -16.21
N GLN A 171 6.64 4.64 -16.12
CA GLN A 171 5.72 5.31 -17.04
C GLN A 171 4.95 6.41 -16.32
N ARG A 172 5.69 7.31 -15.69
CA ARG A 172 5.38 8.75 -15.74
C ARG A 172 6.02 9.33 -17.01
N ARG A 173 5.49 8.93 -18.16
CA ARG A 173 5.69 9.49 -19.51
C ARG A 173 4.54 8.87 -20.30
N VAL A 174 3.42 9.52 -20.52
CA VAL A 174 3.17 10.65 -21.43
C VAL A 174 1.76 11.13 -21.06
N GLU A 175 1.57 12.39 -20.64
CA GLU A 175 0.31 13.16 -20.86
C GLU A 175 0.30 14.56 -20.21
N SER A 176 1.36 14.99 -19.53
CA SER A 176 1.48 16.40 -19.11
C SER A 176 2.69 17.16 -19.68
N CYS A 177 3.39 16.59 -20.67
CA CYS A 177 4.14 17.43 -21.61
C CYS A 177 3.13 18.13 -22.51
N TRP A 178 2.50 19.15 -21.94
CA TRP A 178 2.47 20.46 -22.55
C TRP A 178 2.16 20.40 -24.04
N GLY A 179 0.86 20.32 -24.34
CA GLY A 179 0.32 20.95 -25.53
C GLY A 179 0.74 22.42 -25.52
N SER A 180 1.89 22.70 -26.12
CA SER A 180 2.24 24.00 -26.69
C SER A 180 3.32 23.77 -27.73
N THR A 181 2.89 23.46 -28.95
CA THR A 181 3.66 23.94 -30.09
C THR A 181 3.44 25.46 -30.17
N PRO A 182 4.51 26.27 -30.12
CA PRO A 182 4.40 27.72 -30.22
C PRO A 182 3.93 28.11 -31.62
N ASN A 183 3.00 29.07 -31.67
CA ASN A 183 2.61 29.80 -32.87
C ASN A 183 3.88 30.30 -33.58
N LYS A 184 4.14 29.77 -34.77
CA LYS A 184 5.09 30.36 -35.72
C LYS A 184 4.35 30.60 -37.04
N THR A 185 3.69 31.75 -37.15
CA THR A 185 3.46 32.39 -38.45
C THR A 185 4.81 32.76 -39.06
N PRO A 186 5.17 32.27 -40.26
CA PRO A 186 6.27 32.87 -41.00
C PRO A 186 5.75 34.18 -41.62
N ARG A 187 6.31 35.31 -41.19
CA ARG A 187 6.18 36.57 -41.91
C ARG A 187 7.19 36.60 -43.06
N GLY A 188 6.67 36.60 -44.29
CA GLY A 188 7.21 37.25 -45.49
C GLY A 188 8.07 36.39 -46.42
N PRO A 189 8.35 36.84 -47.66
CA PRO A 189 7.81 38.00 -48.38
C PRO A 189 7.10 37.59 -49.70
N GLY A 190 5.89 38.11 -49.94
CA GLY A 190 5.15 37.87 -51.18
C GLY A 190 4.84 39.17 -51.89
N GLY A 191 5.81 39.67 -52.64
CA GLY A 191 5.53 40.57 -53.76
C GLY A 191 4.86 39.77 -54.89
N GLY A 192 3.86 40.40 -55.51
CA GLY A 192 3.49 40.33 -56.92
C GLY A 192 3.52 38.99 -57.69
N LEU A 193 2.33 38.63 -58.19
CA LEU A 193 2.06 38.11 -59.55
C LEU A 193 2.73 36.78 -59.96
N GLY A 194 1.91 35.72 -60.11
CA GLY A 194 2.23 34.65 -61.07
C GLY A 194 1.57 33.28 -60.82
N GLY A 195 0.75 32.84 -61.79
CA GLY A 195 0.48 31.42 -62.09
C GLY A 195 -0.66 30.78 -61.30
N LEU A 196 -1.93 30.80 -61.73
CA LEU A 196 -2.46 30.13 -62.93
C LEU A 196 -2.05 28.64 -62.97
N TRP A 197 -2.87 27.74 -62.42
CA TRP A 197 -3.09 26.33 -62.87
C TRP A 197 -4.12 25.61 -61.97
N ALA A 198 -5.18 26.32 -61.58
CA ALA A 198 -6.39 25.68 -61.07
C ALA A 198 -7.32 25.39 -62.25
N ALA A 199 -7.76 24.14 -62.34
CA ALA A 199 -8.90 23.65 -63.15
C ALA A 199 -8.68 23.42 -64.65
N VAL A 200 -8.10 22.27 -65.01
CA VAL A 200 -8.50 21.52 -66.23
C VAL A 200 -8.56 20.01 -65.93
N GLY A 201 -9.79 19.53 -65.76
CA GLY A 201 -10.33 18.35 -66.47
C GLY A 201 -9.80 16.94 -66.17
N ARG A 202 -10.77 16.08 -65.81
CA ARG A 202 -10.92 14.62 -66.00
C ARG A 202 -11.11 13.91 -64.65
N ARG A 203 -12.16 13.13 -64.39
CA ARG A 203 -13.28 12.61 -65.18
C ARG A 203 -14.30 12.09 -64.15
N ALA A 204 -15.49 12.67 -64.13
CA ALA A 204 -16.70 12.01 -63.65
C ALA A 204 -17.69 12.01 -64.82
N ALA A 205 -18.53 10.97 -64.90
CA ALA A 205 -19.60 10.74 -65.88
C ALA A 205 -19.22 10.11 -67.24
N ARG A 206 -19.22 8.77 -67.28
CA ARG A 206 -19.81 7.90 -68.33
C ARG A 206 -20.24 6.59 -67.63
N GLY A 207 -21.47 6.10 -67.67
CA GLY A 207 -22.66 6.58 -68.34
C GLY A 207 -23.92 5.90 -67.78
N ALA A 208 -25.05 6.53 -68.03
CA ALA A 208 -26.37 5.94 -67.95
C ALA A 208 -27.20 6.55 -69.08
N VAL A 209 -27.48 5.76 -70.12
CA VAL A 209 -28.61 5.91 -71.04
C VAL A 209 -29.03 4.49 -71.40
N GLY A 210 -30.27 4.13 -71.06
CA GLY A 210 -30.84 2.81 -71.29
C GLY A 210 -31.60 2.69 -72.61
N SER A 211 -32.07 1.48 -72.91
CA SER A 211 -33.28 1.21 -73.71
C SER A 211 -33.63 -0.29 -73.71
N ALA A 212 -34.90 -0.57 -73.37
CA ALA A 212 -35.86 -1.56 -73.88
C ALA A 212 -35.43 -2.95 -74.44
N ALA A 213 -36.07 -4.00 -73.89
CA ALA A 213 -36.80 -5.12 -74.54
C ALA A 213 -37.12 -6.15 -73.43
N ALA A 214 -38.39 -6.41 -73.09
CA ALA A 214 -39.21 -7.48 -73.65
C ALA A 214 -38.64 -8.89 -73.40
#